data_AF-A0A349UMU6-F1
#
_entry.id   AF-A0A349UMU6-F1
#
_cell.length_a   1.000
_cell.length_b   1.000
_cell.length_c   1.000
_cell.angle_alpha   90.00
_cell.angle_beta   90.00
_cell.angle_gamma   90.00
#
_symmetry.space_group_name_H-M   'P 1'
#
loop_
_entity.id
_entity.type
_entity.pdbx_description
1 polymer ?
#
loop_
_entity_poly.entity_id
_entity_poly.type
_entity_poly.pdbx_seq_one_letter_code
_entity_poly.pdbx_strand_id
1 'polypeptide(L)'
;MMICTGRCMSAGAMGSLGPVSIGIEHPGPIAIIPKFPARTIGRRLHYPKNRSQENQNMDQSLQDSIGPIVSKESWSAEDHQELLTRMSGVRDAAGKFRGIVSEIEASTHDPKGAAALKIGICRYMTCRFSAALDILGAATDNKDRRYFQAQCFKQLRQFDKAAEEMQRAKDRGWDERDAELELVELQALGGDVEGAAKAVAKLASKCQGDPKFFYVRGLVEELSGNGDAAVQAYTQARTLKQGYTPATFRLAYYYDLHGEEQQAIDLYKECLSSPPVHASALLNLAVLYEDAGKYDKATNCLNRLLACHPGHARAKLFHKDVDASKTMFYDEDQARRIAKRNAVLDIPVTDFELSVRARNCLKKMNIHTLGDLVKTTEAELLGYKNFGETSLKEIKDMLTARGLRLGQALEEPALFQTDRPAVTMAPARNEGVLATPIEQVEFSVRARRALETLGIRTLGDLAGKSEAELLACKNFGQTSLNEVRQRLSEYGMAFREPN
;
A
#
# COMPACT_ATOMS: atom_id res chain seq x y z
N MET A 1 16.54 24.94 -27.13
CA MET A 1 16.27 24.09 -28.30
C MET A 1 16.58 22.66 -27.88
N MET A 2 15.63 21.98 -27.23
CA MET A 2 15.84 20.64 -26.69
C MET A 2 14.79 19.69 -27.22
N ILE A 3 15.29 18.53 -27.62
CA ILE A 3 14.76 17.63 -28.64
C ILE A 3 13.89 16.56 -27.96
N CYS A 4 12.67 16.41 -28.48
CA CYS A 4 11.80 15.27 -28.27
C CYS A 4 12.52 13.96 -28.65
N THR A 5 12.47 12.95 -27.79
CA THR A 5 12.67 11.55 -28.21
C THR A 5 11.50 10.71 -27.72
N GLY A 6 10.52 10.54 -28.60
CA GLY A 6 9.51 9.49 -28.47
C GLY A 6 10.08 8.14 -28.95
N ARG A 7 9.50 7.03 -28.49
CA ARG A 7 9.65 5.73 -29.14
C ARG A 7 8.35 4.94 -29.09
N CYS A 8 7.75 4.79 -30.28
CA CYS A 8 6.92 3.65 -30.65
C CYS A 8 7.76 2.37 -30.66
N MET A 9 7.16 1.23 -30.31
CA MET A 9 7.54 -0.08 -30.85
C MET A 9 6.30 -0.89 -31.24
N SER A 10 6.41 -1.51 -32.40
CA SER A 10 5.42 -2.26 -33.18
C SER A 10 5.06 -3.62 -32.56
N ALA A 11 3.78 -3.96 -32.59
CA ALA A 11 3.26 -5.26 -32.18
C ALA A 11 3.13 -6.23 -33.39
N GLY A 12 3.79 -7.38 -33.27
CA GLY A 12 3.46 -8.60 -33.99
C GLY A 12 2.65 -9.52 -33.08
N ALA A 13 1.44 -9.85 -33.55
CA ALA A 13 0.52 -10.93 -33.22
C ALA A 13 0.57 -11.69 -31.86
N MET A 14 -0.65 -11.81 -31.29
CA MET A 14 -1.23 -12.83 -30.40
C MET A 14 -1.20 -12.61 -28.87
N GLY A 15 -2.41 -12.47 -28.30
CA GLY A 15 -2.70 -12.90 -26.92
C GLY A 15 -3.17 -11.85 -25.90
N SER A 16 -4.36 -11.27 -26.09
CA SER A 16 -5.33 -10.85 -25.04
C SER A 16 -4.86 -10.21 -23.73
N LEU A 17 -3.87 -9.32 -23.73
CA LEU A 17 -3.63 -8.36 -22.65
C LEU A 17 -3.46 -6.98 -23.28
N GLY A 18 -4.40 -6.07 -22.98
CA GLY A 18 -4.39 -4.70 -23.50
C GLY A 18 -3.11 -3.94 -23.09
N PRO A 19 -2.72 -2.90 -23.84
CA PRO A 19 -1.48 -2.16 -23.59
C PRO A 19 -1.51 -1.51 -22.21
N VAL A 20 -0.39 -1.64 -21.48
CA VAL A 20 -0.16 -0.97 -20.20
C VAL A 20 0.06 0.52 -20.46
N SER A 21 -1.03 1.27 -20.49
CA SER A 21 -1.02 2.74 -20.51
C SER A 21 -0.39 3.28 -19.22
N ILE A 22 0.34 4.39 -19.31
CA ILE A 22 0.73 5.23 -18.17
C ILE A 22 -0.55 5.48 -17.35
N GLY A 23 -0.68 4.78 -16.21
CA GLY A 23 -1.97 4.64 -15.54
C GLY A 23 -2.42 5.95 -14.95
N ILE A 24 -3.45 6.57 -15.54
CA ILE A 24 -4.14 7.71 -14.94
C ILE A 24 -4.83 7.21 -13.68
N GLU A 25 -4.37 7.66 -12.51
CA GLU A 25 -5.12 7.52 -11.27
C GLU A 25 -6.27 8.55 -11.29
N HIS A 26 -7.43 8.08 -11.75
CA HIS A 26 -8.70 8.76 -11.51
C HIS A 26 -8.87 8.93 -9.98
N PRO A 27 -9.44 10.05 -9.49
CA PRO A 27 -9.86 10.13 -8.09
C PRO A 27 -10.73 8.91 -7.80
N GLY A 28 -10.17 7.96 -7.06
CA GLY A 28 -10.82 6.70 -6.76
C GLY A 28 -12.10 6.92 -5.98
N PRO A 29 -12.80 5.85 -5.61
CA PRO A 29 -14.06 5.94 -4.91
C PRO A 29 -13.99 6.94 -3.74
N ILE A 30 -14.96 7.85 -3.75
CA ILE A 30 -15.20 8.79 -2.67
C ILE A 30 -15.74 7.95 -1.51
N ALA A 31 -14.89 7.65 -0.54
CA ALA A 31 -15.29 6.94 0.65
C ALA A 31 -15.64 7.96 1.74
N ILE A 32 -16.68 7.68 2.52
CA ILE A 32 -16.95 8.48 3.71
C ILE A 32 -15.92 8.05 4.75
N ILE A 33 -14.76 8.71 4.80
CA ILE A 33 -13.70 8.37 5.75
C ILE A 33 -13.71 9.43 6.86
N PRO A 34 -13.80 9.02 8.14
CA PRO A 34 -13.91 9.97 9.24
C PRO A 34 -12.71 10.90 9.33
N LYS A 35 -12.97 12.13 9.78
CA LYS A 35 -11.95 13.07 10.27
C LYS A 35 -11.63 12.67 11.71
N PHE A 36 -10.45 12.10 11.97
CA PHE A 36 -10.04 11.81 13.34
C PHE A 36 -9.68 13.12 14.06
N PRO A 37 -10.04 13.28 15.35
CA PRO A 37 -9.60 14.43 16.13
C PRO A 37 -8.07 14.42 16.26
N ALA A 38 -7.46 15.57 16.02
CA ALA A 38 -6.03 15.77 16.16
C ALA A 38 -5.62 15.70 17.65
N ARG A 39 -5.40 14.48 18.19
CA ARG A 39 -4.56 14.16 19.36
C ARG A 39 -4.79 12.73 19.81
N THR A 40 -3.87 11.81 19.49
CA THR A 40 -3.44 10.76 20.43
C THR A 40 -2.13 10.15 19.95
N ILE A 41 -1.03 10.83 20.25
CA ILE A 41 0.32 10.24 20.22
C ILE A 41 0.87 10.39 21.65
N GLY A 42 1.26 9.28 22.28
CA GLY A 42 2.28 9.32 23.32
C GLY A 42 1.90 9.16 24.80
N ARG A 43 0.72 8.65 25.19
CA ARG A 43 0.51 8.19 26.59
C ARG A 43 -0.11 6.80 26.62
N ARG A 44 0.46 5.92 27.47
CA ARG A 44 -0.16 4.64 27.87
C ARG A 44 -1.66 4.87 28.07
N LEU A 45 -2.47 4.05 27.41
CA LEU A 45 -3.92 4.03 27.52
C LEU A 45 -4.32 3.94 29.00
N HIS A 46 -4.61 5.07 29.62
CA HIS A 46 -5.48 5.11 30.79
C HIS A 46 -6.89 5.08 30.22
N TYR A 47 -7.50 3.90 30.19
CA TYR A 47 -8.87 3.70 29.71
C TYR A 47 -9.83 4.42 30.67
N PRO A 48 -10.56 5.47 30.24
CA PRO A 48 -11.62 6.02 31.07
C PRO A 48 -12.77 5.01 31.15
N LYS A 49 -13.27 4.77 32.36
CA LYS A 49 -14.28 3.74 32.69
C LYS A 49 -15.69 3.96 32.06
N ASN A 50 -15.94 5.04 31.31
CA ASN A 50 -17.26 5.43 30.81
C ASN A 50 -17.40 5.51 29.26
N ARG A 51 -16.65 4.68 28.52
CA ARG A 51 -16.68 4.67 27.03
C ARG A 51 -18.02 4.24 26.42
N SER A 52 -18.85 3.51 27.16
CA SER A 52 -20.14 2.97 26.68
C SER A 52 -21.22 4.04 26.58
N GLN A 53 -21.36 4.93 27.58
CA GLN A 53 -22.34 6.02 27.57
C GLN A 53 -22.01 7.11 26.54
N GLU A 54 -20.73 7.48 26.38
CA GLU A 54 -20.30 8.44 25.35
C GLU A 54 -20.54 7.91 23.93
N ASN A 55 -20.29 6.62 23.69
CA ASN A 55 -20.56 6.01 22.39
C ASN A 55 -22.08 5.91 22.12
N GLN A 56 -22.89 5.54 23.11
CA GLN A 56 -24.36 5.48 22.99
C GLN A 56 -24.98 6.87 22.69
N ASN A 57 -24.54 7.92 23.39
CA ASN A 57 -25.04 9.29 23.13
C ASN A 57 -24.63 9.80 21.73
N MET A 58 -23.46 9.39 21.24
CA MET A 58 -22.95 9.79 19.93
C MET A 58 -23.53 8.94 18.78
N ASP A 59 -24.03 7.73 19.06
CA ASP A 59 -24.83 6.91 18.12
C ASP A 59 -26.23 7.49 17.96
N GLN A 60 -26.87 7.89 19.07
CA GLN A 60 -28.15 8.59 19.05
C GLN A 60 -28.06 9.90 18.24
N SER A 61 -27.00 10.70 18.42
CA SER A 61 -26.80 11.94 17.68
C SER A 61 -26.68 11.75 16.15
N LEU A 62 -26.06 10.65 15.67
CA LEU A 62 -26.05 10.35 14.24
C LEU A 62 -27.44 9.92 13.78
N GLN A 63 -28.08 9.00 14.51
CA GLN A 63 -29.44 8.54 14.18
C GLN A 63 -30.43 9.70 14.12
N ASP A 64 -30.35 10.66 15.04
CA ASP A 64 -31.20 11.86 15.03
C ASP A 64 -30.87 12.76 13.82
N SER A 65 -29.59 12.85 13.45
CA SER A 65 -29.14 13.69 12.33
C SER A 65 -29.54 13.13 10.95
N ILE A 66 -29.31 11.84 10.68
CA ILE A 66 -29.57 11.24 9.36
C ILE A 66 -30.87 10.42 9.30
N GLY A 67 -31.47 10.11 10.45
CA GLY A 67 -32.71 9.35 10.58
C GLY A 67 -33.84 9.83 9.67
N PRO A 68 -34.12 11.15 9.55
CA PRO A 68 -35.15 11.65 8.64
C PRO A 68 -34.90 11.34 7.16
N ILE A 69 -33.64 11.18 6.74
CA ILE A 69 -33.30 10.79 5.36
C ILE A 69 -33.34 9.27 5.23
N VAL A 70 -32.80 8.57 6.22
CA VAL A 70 -32.79 7.11 6.28
C VAL A 70 -34.21 6.53 6.31
N SER A 71 -35.20 7.23 6.88
CA SER A 71 -36.59 6.77 6.92
C SER A 71 -37.35 6.97 5.61
N LYS A 72 -36.83 7.75 4.65
CA LYS A 72 -37.51 7.96 3.35
C LYS A 72 -37.64 6.65 2.57
N GLU A 73 -38.76 6.48 1.87
CA GLU A 73 -39.00 5.31 1.01
C GLU A 73 -38.08 5.28 -0.22
N SER A 74 -37.79 6.45 -0.78
CA SER A 74 -36.85 6.64 -1.90
C SER A 74 -35.78 7.64 -1.51
N TRP A 75 -34.60 7.50 -2.11
CA TRP A 75 -33.55 8.52 -2.07
C TRP A 75 -33.36 9.16 -3.43
N SER A 76 -32.91 10.42 -3.44
CA SER A 76 -32.43 11.13 -4.62
C SER A 76 -30.94 11.48 -4.51
N ALA A 77 -30.38 12.10 -5.56
CA ALA A 77 -29.04 12.65 -5.50
C ALA A 77 -28.88 13.75 -4.43
N GLU A 78 -29.92 14.54 -4.19
CA GLU A 78 -29.93 15.55 -3.12
C GLU A 78 -29.88 14.90 -1.73
N ASP A 79 -30.64 13.82 -1.52
CA ASP A 79 -30.57 13.05 -0.26
C ASP A 79 -29.19 12.48 0.00
N HIS A 80 -28.54 11.97 -1.06
CA HIS A 80 -27.15 11.52 -0.99
C HIS A 80 -26.19 12.65 -0.58
N GLN A 81 -26.30 13.84 -1.17
CA GLN A 81 -25.44 14.99 -0.81
C GLN A 81 -25.69 15.48 0.62
N GLU A 82 -26.96 15.52 1.04
CA GLU A 82 -27.37 15.88 2.39
C GLU A 82 -26.81 14.88 3.41
N LEU A 83 -26.87 13.57 3.12
CA LEU A 83 -26.26 12.53 3.96
C LEU A 83 -24.76 12.72 4.09
N LEU A 84 -24.04 12.93 2.99
CA LEU A 84 -22.60 13.20 3.02
C LEU A 84 -22.26 14.40 3.90
N THR A 85 -23.05 15.47 3.79
CA THR A 85 -22.88 16.70 4.58
C THR A 85 -23.09 16.43 6.07
N ARG A 86 -24.19 15.77 6.45
CA ARG A 86 -24.52 15.45 7.85
C ARG A 86 -23.53 14.48 8.48
N MET A 87 -22.99 13.56 7.68
CA MET A 87 -22.02 12.57 8.14
C MET A 87 -20.60 13.13 8.29
N SER A 88 -20.27 14.26 7.66
CA SER A 88 -18.89 14.81 7.62
C SER A 88 -18.29 15.12 9.01
N GLY A 89 -19.13 15.43 10.00
CA GLY A 89 -18.72 15.73 11.38
C GLY A 89 -18.82 14.54 12.34
N VAL A 90 -19.32 13.40 11.89
CA VAL A 90 -19.63 12.27 12.77
C VAL A 90 -18.43 11.36 12.93
N ARG A 91 -18.07 11.09 14.19
CA ARG A 91 -17.03 10.12 14.51
C ARG A 91 -17.48 8.73 14.09
N ASP A 92 -16.61 8.04 13.36
CA ASP A 92 -16.88 6.71 12.78
C ASP A 92 -18.14 6.65 11.90
N ALA A 93 -18.42 7.73 11.15
CA ALA A 93 -19.55 7.79 10.23
C ALA A 93 -19.62 6.60 9.26
N ALA A 94 -18.46 6.12 8.79
CA ALA A 94 -18.35 4.99 7.87
C ALA A 94 -18.86 3.68 8.49
N GLY A 95 -18.40 3.35 9.70
CA GLY A 95 -18.79 2.15 10.42
C GLY A 95 -20.28 2.18 10.77
N LYS A 96 -20.75 3.31 11.30
CA LYS A 96 -22.16 3.50 11.66
C LYS A 96 -23.08 3.42 10.45
N PHE A 97 -22.72 4.07 9.34
CA PHE A 97 -23.51 4.00 8.12
C PHE A 97 -23.53 2.59 7.52
N ARG A 98 -22.43 1.83 7.60
CA ARG A 98 -22.45 0.42 7.19
C ARG A 98 -23.45 -0.40 8.03
N GLY A 99 -23.54 -0.13 9.34
CA GLY A 99 -24.56 -0.70 10.21
C GLY A 99 -25.98 -0.41 9.70
N ILE A 100 -26.28 0.87 9.47
CA ILE A 100 -27.57 1.32 8.92
C ILE A 100 -27.88 0.66 7.57
N VAL A 101 -26.89 0.61 6.67
CA VAL A 101 -27.06 -0.06 5.37
C VAL A 101 -27.39 -1.54 5.54
N SER A 102 -26.76 -2.21 6.50
CA SER A 102 -27.02 -3.62 6.79
C SER A 102 -28.46 -3.83 7.31
N GLU A 103 -28.96 -2.92 8.15
CA GLU A 103 -30.34 -2.93 8.63
C GLU A 103 -31.36 -2.67 7.51
N ILE A 104 -31.09 -1.70 6.62
CA ILE A 104 -31.94 -1.43 5.44
C ILE A 104 -31.99 -2.65 4.52
N GLU A 105 -30.83 -3.26 4.24
CA GLU A 105 -30.75 -4.45 3.38
C GLU A 105 -31.46 -5.67 4.01
N ALA A 106 -31.38 -5.84 5.33
CA ALA A 106 -32.04 -6.94 6.03
C ALA A 106 -33.57 -6.76 6.14
N SER A 107 -34.04 -5.52 6.28
CA SER A 107 -35.47 -5.22 6.42
C SER A 107 -36.23 -5.18 5.08
N THR A 108 -35.52 -5.05 3.95
CA THR A 108 -36.14 -4.90 2.63
C THR A 108 -35.99 -6.16 1.78
N HIS A 109 -37.04 -6.97 1.73
CA HIS A 109 -37.08 -8.20 0.93
C HIS A 109 -37.50 -7.91 -0.53
N ASP A 110 -36.78 -8.45 -1.51
CA ASP A 110 -37.00 -8.24 -2.97
C ASP A 110 -37.20 -6.75 -3.36
N PRO A 111 -36.22 -5.87 -3.07
CA PRO A 111 -36.34 -4.44 -3.32
C PRO A 111 -36.54 -4.10 -4.81
N LYS A 112 -37.57 -3.30 -5.10
CA LYS A 112 -37.91 -2.76 -6.44
C LYS A 112 -38.25 -1.28 -6.35
N GLY A 113 -38.24 -0.58 -7.49
CA GLY A 113 -38.69 0.81 -7.57
C GLY A 113 -37.88 1.75 -6.67
N ALA A 114 -38.57 2.48 -5.80
CA ALA A 114 -37.99 3.40 -4.82
C ALA A 114 -37.00 2.71 -3.85
N ALA A 115 -37.36 1.53 -3.34
CA ALA A 115 -36.54 0.79 -2.39
C ALA A 115 -35.23 0.30 -3.03
N ALA A 116 -35.29 -0.15 -4.29
CA ALA A 116 -34.12 -0.53 -5.06
C ALA A 116 -33.18 0.66 -5.33
N LEU A 117 -33.73 1.85 -5.62
CA LEU A 117 -32.93 3.07 -5.79
C LEU A 117 -32.17 3.42 -4.51
N LYS A 118 -32.87 3.43 -3.37
CA LYS A 118 -32.29 3.68 -2.05
C LYS A 118 -31.16 2.70 -1.73
N ILE A 119 -31.37 1.40 -1.89
CA ILE A 119 -30.33 0.38 -1.66
C ILE A 119 -29.18 0.52 -2.66
N GLY A 120 -29.47 0.87 -3.91
CA GLY A 120 -28.46 1.17 -4.93
C GLY A 120 -27.53 2.30 -4.50
N ILE A 121 -28.09 3.40 -4.00
CA ILE A 121 -27.31 4.54 -3.49
C ILE A 121 -26.52 4.14 -2.23
N CYS A 122 -27.10 3.37 -1.30
CA CYS A 122 -26.38 2.82 -0.14
C CYS A 122 -25.16 1.98 -0.57
N ARG A 123 -25.33 1.11 -1.57
CA ARG A 123 -24.26 0.27 -2.12
C ARG A 123 -23.19 1.11 -2.83
N TYR A 124 -23.60 2.15 -3.57
CA TYR A 124 -22.68 3.12 -4.16
C TYR A 124 -21.84 3.83 -3.09
N MET A 125 -22.46 4.37 -2.04
CA MET A 125 -21.77 5.06 -0.92
C MET A 125 -20.83 4.13 -0.14
N THR A 126 -21.14 2.83 -0.08
CA THR A 126 -20.28 1.80 0.52
C THR A 126 -19.29 1.17 -0.47
N CYS A 127 -19.17 1.76 -1.66
CA CYS A 127 -18.23 1.37 -2.72
C CYS A 127 -18.43 -0.06 -3.27
N ARG A 128 -19.65 -0.60 -3.14
CA ARG A 128 -20.07 -1.89 -3.71
C ARG A 128 -20.67 -1.69 -5.11
N PHE A 129 -19.87 -1.17 -6.05
CA PHE A 129 -20.37 -0.66 -7.35
C PHE A 129 -21.05 -1.71 -8.24
N SER A 130 -20.51 -2.93 -8.33
CA SER A 130 -21.15 -4.02 -9.08
C SER A 130 -22.51 -4.37 -8.49
N ALA A 131 -22.56 -4.61 -7.17
CA ALA A 131 -23.80 -4.90 -6.47
C ALA A 131 -24.80 -3.72 -6.48
N ALA A 132 -24.31 -2.49 -6.59
CA ALA A 132 -25.14 -1.29 -6.78
C ALA A 132 -25.79 -1.30 -8.17
N LEU A 133 -25.04 -1.61 -9.23
CA LEU A 133 -25.58 -1.72 -10.59
C LEU A 133 -26.66 -2.79 -10.71
N ASP A 134 -26.45 -3.95 -10.09
CA ASP A 134 -27.42 -5.05 -10.10
C ASP A 134 -28.78 -4.59 -9.55
N ILE A 135 -28.77 -3.91 -8.39
CA ILE A 135 -30.02 -3.49 -7.74
C ILE A 135 -30.63 -2.23 -8.37
N LEU A 136 -29.82 -1.30 -8.88
CA LEU A 136 -30.30 -0.14 -9.63
C LEU A 136 -31.05 -0.58 -10.89
N GLY A 137 -30.75 -1.76 -11.45
CA GLY A 137 -31.52 -2.39 -12.52
C GLY A 137 -33.02 -2.51 -12.23
N ALA A 138 -33.37 -2.81 -10.97
CA ALA A 138 -34.74 -3.01 -10.48
C ALA A 138 -35.42 -1.71 -9.98
N ALA A 139 -34.71 -0.58 -9.98
CA ALA A 139 -35.24 0.71 -9.56
C ALA A 139 -36.15 1.35 -10.62
N THR A 140 -36.99 2.30 -10.21
CA THR A 140 -37.79 3.08 -11.17
C THR A 140 -36.87 3.86 -12.12
N ASP A 141 -37.19 3.87 -13.41
CA ASP A 141 -36.39 4.59 -14.41
C ASP A 141 -36.56 6.12 -14.24
N ASN A 142 -35.60 6.76 -13.59
CA ASN A 142 -35.57 8.20 -13.35
C ASN A 142 -34.13 8.76 -13.49
N LYS A 143 -33.99 10.09 -13.43
CA LYS A 143 -32.69 10.77 -13.58
C LYS A 143 -31.65 10.29 -12.54
N ASP A 144 -32.07 10.09 -11.29
CA ASP A 144 -31.19 9.70 -10.19
C ASP A 144 -30.63 8.29 -10.37
N ARG A 145 -31.49 7.33 -10.72
CA ARG A 145 -31.07 5.96 -11.05
C ARG A 145 -29.99 5.99 -12.13
N ARG A 146 -30.25 6.68 -13.25
CA ARG A 146 -29.33 6.77 -14.38
C ARG A 146 -28.00 7.42 -14.01
N TYR A 147 -28.06 8.51 -13.24
CA TYR A 147 -26.87 9.16 -12.70
C TYR A 147 -26.03 8.20 -11.85
N PHE A 148 -26.64 7.50 -10.87
CA PHE A 148 -25.89 6.58 -10.02
C PHE A 148 -25.38 5.35 -10.77
N GLN A 149 -26.08 4.88 -11.83
CA GLN A 149 -25.54 3.85 -12.73
C GLN A 149 -24.30 4.36 -13.48
N ALA A 150 -24.34 5.60 -14.01
CA ALA A 150 -23.20 6.24 -14.64
C ALA A 150 -21.99 6.34 -13.70
N GLN A 151 -22.22 6.80 -12.46
CA GLN A 151 -21.18 6.89 -11.44
C GLN A 151 -20.60 5.52 -11.08
N CYS A 152 -21.43 4.47 -10.97
CA CYS A 152 -20.92 3.11 -10.74
C CYS A 152 -20.05 2.60 -11.90
N PHE A 153 -20.50 2.79 -13.16
CA PHE A 153 -19.71 2.42 -14.33
C PHE A 153 -18.39 3.20 -14.43
N LYS A 154 -18.39 4.49 -14.10
CA LYS A 154 -17.18 5.34 -14.00
C LYS A 154 -16.18 4.76 -13.01
N GLN A 155 -16.63 4.37 -11.81
CA GLN A 155 -15.78 3.75 -10.79
C GLN A 155 -15.25 2.37 -11.21
N LEU A 156 -16.00 1.63 -12.03
CA LEU A 156 -15.58 0.37 -12.64
C LEU A 156 -14.74 0.56 -13.92
N ARG A 157 -14.41 1.81 -14.30
CA ARG A 157 -13.68 2.18 -15.52
C ARG A 157 -14.34 1.71 -16.82
N GLN A 158 -15.65 1.53 -16.82
CA GLN A 158 -16.45 1.24 -18.02
C GLN A 158 -17.00 2.57 -18.58
N PHE A 159 -16.11 3.39 -19.15
CA PHE A 159 -16.40 4.79 -19.48
C PHE A 159 -17.48 4.95 -20.56
N ASP A 160 -17.52 4.05 -21.55
CA ASP A 160 -18.57 4.08 -22.60
C ASP A 160 -19.97 3.90 -22.00
N LYS A 161 -20.15 2.87 -21.16
CA LYS A 161 -21.42 2.63 -20.46
C LYS A 161 -21.76 3.73 -19.48
N ALA A 162 -20.76 4.30 -18.81
CA ALA A 162 -20.96 5.45 -17.94
C ALA A 162 -21.51 6.64 -18.73
N ALA A 163 -20.97 6.91 -19.93
CA ALA A 163 -21.42 8.00 -20.79
C ALA A 163 -22.85 7.75 -21.30
N GLU A 164 -23.19 6.52 -21.69
CA GLU A 164 -24.56 6.15 -22.07
C GLU A 164 -25.57 6.40 -20.94
N GLU A 165 -25.28 5.96 -19.72
CA GLU A 165 -26.17 6.17 -18.57
C GLU A 165 -26.23 7.65 -18.17
N MET A 166 -25.13 8.40 -18.31
CA MET A 166 -25.12 9.84 -18.04
C MET A 166 -25.96 10.62 -19.06
N GLN A 167 -25.92 10.23 -20.34
CA GLN A 167 -26.78 10.80 -21.37
C GLN A 167 -28.26 10.51 -21.06
N ARG A 168 -28.60 9.28 -20.64
CA ARG A 168 -29.95 8.93 -20.18
C ARG A 168 -30.39 9.75 -18.97
N ALA A 169 -29.47 10.06 -18.05
CA ALA A 169 -29.76 10.94 -16.92
C ALA A 169 -30.09 12.36 -17.40
N LYS A 170 -29.29 12.91 -18.33
CA LYS A 170 -29.53 14.20 -18.98
C LYS A 170 -30.92 14.25 -19.63
N ASP A 171 -31.26 13.25 -20.43
CA ASP A 171 -32.54 13.16 -21.14
C ASP A 171 -33.76 13.08 -20.18
N ARG A 172 -33.53 12.63 -18.94
CA ARG A 172 -34.54 12.54 -17.85
C ARG A 172 -34.58 13.78 -16.96
N GLY A 173 -33.88 14.86 -17.32
CA GLY A 173 -33.90 16.14 -16.59
C GLY A 173 -32.86 16.24 -15.47
N TRP A 174 -31.74 15.52 -15.58
CA TRP A 174 -30.54 15.90 -14.84
C TRP A 174 -30.05 17.29 -15.28
N ASP A 175 -29.35 18.01 -14.41
CA ASP A 175 -28.83 19.34 -14.74
C ASP A 175 -27.97 19.28 -16.00
N GLU A 176 -28.34 20.07 -17.01
CA GLU A 176 -27.74 19.98 -18.34
C GLU A 176 -26.25 20.32 -18.32
N ARG A 177 -25.86 21.34 -17.55
CA ARG A 177 -24.46 21.77 -17.47
C ARG A 177 -23.61 20.72 -16.75
N ASP A 178 -24.10 20.21 -15.62
CA ASP A 178 -23.41 19.17 -14.86
C ASP A 178 -23.25 17.89 -15.69
N ALA A 179 -24.27 17.51 -16.45
CA ALA A 179 -24.24 16.37 -17.35
C ALA A 179 -23.25 16.54 -18.50
N GLU A 180 -23.22 17.70 -19.14
CA GLU A 180 -22.25 18.00 -20.19
C GLU A 180 -20.81 17.90 -19.65
N LEU A 181 -20.54 18.42 -18.45
CA LEU A 181 -19.22 18.32 -17.84
C LEU A 181 -18.84 16.87 -17.46
N GLU A 182 -19.77 16.07 -16.93
CA GLU A 182 -19.50 14.63 -16.69
C GLU A 182 -19.23 13.89 -18.00
N LEU A 183 -20.00 14.15 -19.06
CA LEU A 183 -19.82 13.48 -20.35
C LEU A 183 -18.43 13.78 -20.94
N VAL A 184 -17.98 15.03 -20.85
CA VAL A 184 -16.62 15.40 -21.29
C VAL A 184 -15.54 14.72 -20.45
N GLU A 185 -15.74 14.63 -19.13
CA GLU A 185 -14.83 13.89 -18.27
C GLU A 185 -14.76 12.41 -18.67
N LEU A 186 -15.90 11.77 -18.87
CA LEU A 186 -16.00 10.37 -19.28
C LEU A 186 -15.38 10.12 -20.65
N GLN A 187 -15.56 11.03 -21.62
CA GLN A 187 -14.91 10.98 -22.94
C GLN A 187 -13.39 11.04 -22.80
N ALA A 188 -12.87 11.99 -22.02
CA ALA A 188 -11.45 12.14 -21.79
C ALA A 188 -10.84 10.88 -21.16
N LEU A 189 -11.51 10.31 -20.15
CA LEU A 189 -11.08 9.09 -19.46
C LEU A 189 -11.20 7.83 -20.32
N GLY A 190 -12.19 7.81 -21.23
CA GLY A 190 -12.35 6.77 -22.26
C GLY A 190 -11.28 6.81 -23.35
N GLY A 191 -10.46 7.87 -23.38
CA GLY A 191 -9.35 8.03 -24.32
C GLY A 191 -9.64 8.94 -25.52
N ASP A 192 -10.88 9.43 -25.68
CA ASP A 192 -11.21 10.45 -26.68
C ASP A 192 -10.84 11.85 -26.19
N VAL A 193 -9.54 12.08 -26.05
CA VAL A 193 -8.99 13.35 -25.54
C VAL A 193 -9.25 14.49 -26.52
N GLU A 194 -9.22 14.23 -27.83
CA GLU A 194 -9.46 15.25 -28.85
C GLU A 194 -10.93 15.70 -28.87
N GLY A 195 -11.87 14.75 -28.80
CA GLY A 195 -13.29 15.05 -28.67
C GLY A 195 -13.60 15.82 -27.39
N ALA A 196 -13.02 15.39 -26.26
CA ALA A 196 -13.15 16.09 -24.99
C ALA A 196 -12.60 17.52 -25.05
N ALA A 197 -11.44 17.75 -25.68
CA ALA A 197 -10.88 19.10 -25.86
C ALA A 197 -11.80 20.02 -26.67
N LYS A 198 -12.38 19.52 -27.77
CA LYS A 198 -13.37 20.26 -28.56
C LYS A 198 -14.61 20.61 -27.74
N ALA A 199 -15.07 19.70 -26.89
CA ALA A 199 -16.22 19.93 -26.03
C ALA A 199 -15.93 20.96 -24.93
N VAL A 200 -14.77 20.89 -24.27
CA VAL A 200 -14.30 21.91 -23.31
C VAL A 200 -14.27 23.30 -23.95
N ALA A 201 -13.74 23.44 -25.17
CA ALA A 201 -13.69 24.71 -25.87
C ALA A 201 -15.09 25.32 -26.11
N LYS A 202 -16.09 24.47 -26.43
CA LYS A 202 -17.49 24.90 -26.61
C LYS A 202 -18.16 25.33 -25.30
N LEU A 203 -17.79 24.71 -24.17
CA LEU A 203 -18.36 24.99 -22.85
C LEU A 203 -17.71 26.20 -22.17
N ALA A 204 -16.54 26.64 -22.63
CA ALA A 204 -15.72 27.65 -21.98
C ALA A 204 -16.46 28.97 -21.68
N SER A 205 -17.28 29.47 -22.61
CA SER A 205 -18.03 30.72 -22.41
C SER A 205 -19.18 30.58 -21.41
N LYS A 206 -19.75 29.38 -21.28
CA LYS A 206 -20.92 29.09 -20.43
C LYS A 206 -20.55 28.71 -18.99
N CYS A 207 -19.30 28.26 -18.76
CA CYS A 207 -18.87 27.64 -17.51
C CYS A 207 -17.71 28.37 -16.80
N GLN A 208 -17.45 29.66 -17.10
CA GLN A 208 -16.30 30.41 -16.57
C GLN A 208 -16.26 30.55 -15.03
N GLY A 209 -17.38 30.36 -14.34
CA GLY A 209 -17.47 30.41 -12.87
C GLY A 209 -17.60 29.03 -12.21
N ASP A 210 -17.52 27.94 -12.97
CA ASP A 210 -17.77 26.59 -12.47
C ASP A 210 -16.45 25.85 -12.17
N PRO A 211 -16.14 25.53 -10.90
CA PRO A 211 -14.93 24.78 -10.55
C PRO A 211 -14.80 23.44 -11.28
N LYS A 212 -15.92 22.77 -11.58
CA LYS A 212 -15.93 21.48 -12.27
C LYS A 212 -15.43 21.62 -13.70
N PHE A 213 -15.80 22.70 -14.39
CA PHE A 213 -15.30 22.98 -15.74
C PHE A 213 -13.78 23.10 -15.77
N PHE A 214 -13.19 23.83 -14.83
CA PHE A 214 -11.73 23.98 -14.77
C PHE A 214 -11.02 22.68 -14.40
N TYR A 215 -11.63 21.84 -13.56
CA TYR A 215 -11.14 20.49 -13.31
C TYR A 215 -11.16 19.62 -14.57
N VAL A 216 -12.28 19.58 -15.30
CA VAL A 216 -12.39 18.78 -16.54
C VAL A 216 -11.42 19.31 -17.60
N ARG A 217 -11.29 20.62 -17.76
CA ARG A 217 -10.26 21.21 -18.63
C ARG A 217 -8.87 20.78 -18.21
N GLY A 218 -8.54 20.84 -16.92
CA GLY A 218 -7.24 20.41 -16.41
C GLY A 218 -6.97 18.94 -16.71
N LEU A 219 -7.97 18.07 -16.55
CA LEU A 219 -7.87 16.65 -16.92
C LEU A 219 -7.58 16.48 -18.41
N VAL A 220 -8.31 17.17 -19.29
CA VAL A 220 -8.08 17.08 -20.73
C VAL A 220 -6.68 17.57 -21.11
N GLU A 221 -6.22 18.68 -20.53
CA GLU A 221 -4.85 19.19 -20.77
C GLU A 221 -3.78 18.21 -20.29
N GLU A 222 -3.96 17.60 -19.10
CA GLU A 222 -3.04 16.60 -18.58
C GLU A 222 -2.93 15.39 -19.51
N LEU A 223 -4.08 14.89 -19.98
CA LEU A 223 -4.14 13.76 -20.91
C LEU A 223 -3.62 14.10 -22.31
N SER A 224 -3.64 15.39 -22.67
CA SER A 224 -3.03 15.91 -23.90
C SER A 224 -1.51 16.09 -23.78
N GLY A 225 -0.94 15.90 -22.57
CA GLY A 225 0.48 16.10 -22.29
C GLY A 225 0.86 17.53 -21.92
N ASN A 226 -0.11 18.43 -21.75
CA ASN A 226 0.10 19.84 -21.44
C ASN A 226 0.10 20.07 -19.92
N GLY A 227 1.13 19.59 -19.22
CA GLY A 227 1.21 19.61 -17.75
C GLY A 227 1.03 21.00 -17.13
N ASP A 228 1.68 22.03 -17.66
CA ASP A 228 1.58 23.40 -17.14
C ASP A 228 0.15 23.95 -17.25
N ALA A 229 -0.53 23.69 -18.38
CA ALA A 229 -1.92 24.10 -18.59
C ALA A 229 -2.87 23.35 -17.65
N ALA A 230 -2.61 22.07 -17.40
CA ALA A 230 -3.36 21.27 -16.44
C ALA A 230 -3.25 21.84 -15.01
N VAL A 231 -2.03 22.14 -14.56
CA VAL A 231 -1.77 22.76 -13.24
C VAL A 231 -2.49 24.10 -13.11
N GLN A 232 -2.44 24.95 -14.14
CA GLN A 232 -3.16 26.23 -14.14
C GLN A 232 -4.67 26.04 -14.01
N ALA A 233 -5.24 25.08 -14.78
CA ALA A 233 -6.67 24.80 -14.74
C ALA A 233 -7.10 24.22 -13.37
N TYR A 234 -6.36 23.27 -12.80
CA TYR A 234 -6.64 22.75 -11.45
C TYR A 234 -6.52 23.83 -10.38
N THR A 235 -5.54 24.72 -10.51
CA THR A 235 -5.38 25.86 -9.59
C THR A 235 -6.58 26.81 -9.69
N GLN A 236 -7.06 27.12 -10.91
CA GLN A 236 -8.25 27.95 -11.10
C GLN A 236 -9.51 27.33 -10.49
N ALA A 237 -9.71 26.01 -10.62
CA ALA A 237 -10.81 25.31 -9.95
C ALA A 237 -10.77 25.52 -8.42
N ARG A 238 -9.57 25.43 -7.82
CA ARG A 238 -9.36 25.68 -6.39
C ARG A 238 -9.52 27.14 -5.99
N THR A 239 -9.22 28.09 -6.86
CA THR A 239 -9.48 29.51 -6.62
C THR A 239 -10.98 29.81 -6.57
N LEU A 240 -11.77 29.21 -7.48
CA LEU A 240 -13.22 29.40 -7.52
C LEU A 240 -13.92 28.74 -6.33
N LYS A 241 -13.46 27.55 -5.93
CA LYS A 241 -13.93 26.86 -4.74
C LYS A 241 -12.75 26.29 -3.99
N GLN A 242 -12.38 26.98 -2.90
CA GLN A 242 -11.33 26.50 -1.99
C GLN A 242 -11.66 25.08 -1.52
N GLY A 243 -10.70 24.17 -1.64
CA GLY A 243 -10.92 22.77 -1.30
C GLY A 243 -11.83 22.01 -2.29
N TYR A 244 -11.91 22.41 -3.56
CA TYR A 244 -12.54 21.59 -4.61
C TYR A 244 -11.75 20.29 -4.82
N THR A 245 -12.17 19.25 -4.10
CA THR A 245 -11.40 18.03 -3.87
C THR A 245 -10.90 17.33 -5.14
N PRO A 246 -11.67 17.20 -6.24
CA PRO A 246 -11.17 16.56 -7.47
C PRO A 246 -9.95 17.28 -8.06
N ALA A 247 -9.97 18.61 -8.15
CA ALA A 247 -8.84 19.39 -8.65
C ALA A 247 -7.65 19.37 -7.67
N THR A 248 -7.91 19.46 -6.37
CA THR A 248 -6.86 19.35 -5.34
C THR A 248 -6.15 18.00 -5.42
N PHE A 249 -6.89 16.91 -5.60
CA PHE A 249 -6.32 15.56 -5.73
C PHE A 249 -5.44 15.44 -6.98
N ARG A 250 -5.92 15.91 -8.15
CA ARG A 250 -5.14 15.85 -9.39
C ARG A 250 -3.90 16.71 -9.33
N LEU A 251 -3.98 17.89 -8.72
CA LEU A 251 -2.82 18.75 -8.50
C LEU A 251 -1.80 18.09 -7.54
N ALA A 252 -2.27 17.42 -6.48
CA ALA A 252 -1.39 16.66 -5.58
C ALA A 252 -0.67 15.53 -6.32
N TYR A 253 -1.41 14.77 -7.14
CA TYR A 253 -0.86 13.69 -7.97
C TYR A 253 0.15 14.20 -9.00
N TYR A 254 -0.12 15.35 -9.61
CA TYR A 254 0.84 15.99 -10.51
C TYR A 254 2.15 16.31 -9.80
N TYR A 255 2.11 16.96 -8.64
CA TYR A 255 3.31 17.28 -7.88
C TYR A 255 4.06 16.05 -7.37
N ASP A 256 3.34 15.01 -6.96
CA ASP A 256 3.91 13.71 -6.58
C ASP A 256 4.74 13.13 -7.75
N LEU A 257 4.15 13.04 -8.95
CA LEU A 257 4.84 12.55 -10.15
C LEU A 257 6.09 13.35 -10.54
N HIS A 258 6.15 14.64 -10.17
CA HIS A 258 7.25 15.54 -10.50
C HIS A 258 8.26 15.69 -9.34
N GLY A 259 8.09 14.96 -8.23
CA GLY A 259 9.01 14.96 -7.11
C GLY A 259 8.86 16.14 -6.15
N GLU A 260 7.81 16.96 -6.30
CA GLU A 260 7.46 18.07 -5.40
C GLU A 260 6.71 17.53 -4.16
N GLU A 261 7.38 16.65 -3.41
CA GLU A 261 6.81 15.80 -2.37
C GLU A 261 6.06 16.58 -1.29
N GLN A 262 6.65 17.66 -0.77
CA GLN A 262 6.04 18.44 0.30
C GLN A 262 4.74 19.12 -0.15
N GLN A 263 4.70 19.62 -1.38
CA GLN A 263 3.49 20.21 -1.98
C GLN A 263 2.40 19.15 -2.18
N ALA A 264 2.78 17.97 -2.69
CA ALA A 264 1.88 16.83 -2.85
C ALA A 264 1.28 16.39 -1.51
N ILE A 265 2.10 16.24 -0.47
CA ILE A 265 1.67 15.89 0.89
C ILE A 265 0.64 16.91 1.42
N ASP A 266 0.89 18.21 1.26
CA ASP A 266 0.00 19.24 1.79
C ASP A 266 -1.33 19.30 1.05
N LEU A 267 -1.32 19.12 -0.27
CA LEU A 267 -2.56 19.01 -1.06
C LEU A 267 -3.32 17.71 -0.76
N TYR A 268 -2.64 16.58 -0.58
CA TYR A 268 -3.30 15.35 -0.15
C TYR A 268 -3.95 15.52 1.23
N LYS A 269 -3.29 16.17 2.20
CA LYS A 269 -3.90 16.50 3.50
C LYS A 269 -5.12 17.42 3.35
N GLU A 270 -5.09 18.36 2.42
CA GLU A 270 -6.24 19.21 2.09
C GLU A 270 -7.42 18.35 1.60
N CYS A 271 -7.18 17.37 0.72
CA CYS A 271 -8.21 16.39 0.32
C CYS A 271 -8.81 15.62 1.50
N LEU A 272 -8.03 15.33 2.55
CA LEU A 272 -8.52 14.64 3.75
C LEU A 272 -9.27 15.56 4.72
N SER A 273 -9.21 16.88 4.51
CA SER A 273 -9.78 17.88 5.43
C SER A 273 -11.27 18.12 5.20
N SER A 274 -11.78 17.75 4.04
CA SER A 274 -13.18 17.90 3.63
C SER A 274 -13.76 16.54 3.22
N PRO A 275 -14.49 15.85 4.12
CA PRO A 275 -15.23 14.66 3.73
C PRO A 275 -16.27 14.98 2.64
N PRO A 276 -16.57 14.02 1.77
CA PRO A 276 -16.04 12.65 1.74
C PRO A 276 -14.61 12.56 1.17
N VAL A 277 -13.85 11.58 1.64
CA VAL A 277 -12.40 11.48 1.47
C VAL A 277 -12.07 10.46 0.38
N HIS A 278 -11.18 10.80 -0.55
CA HIS A 278 -10.75 9.87 -1.57
C HIS A 278 -9.86 8.77 -1.00
N ALA A 279 -10.22 7.51 -1.27
CA ALA A 279 -9.40 6.35 -0.93
C ALA A 279 -7.97 6.47 -1.51
N SER A 280 -7.86 6.92 -2.77
CA SER A 280 -6.57 7.14 -3.44
C SER A 280 -5.72 8.20 -2.74
N ALA A 281 -6.32 9.27 -2.21
CA ALA A 281 -5.57 10.31 -1.50
C ALA A 281 -4.91 9.77 -0.22
N LEU A 282 -5.61 8.89 0.52
CA LEU A 282 -5.01 8.22 1.67
C LEU A 282 -3.89 7.25 1.30
N LEU A 283 -4.09 6.51 0.20
CA LEU A 283 -3.10 5.55 -0.27
C LEU A 283 -1.81 6.26 -0.69
N ASN A 284 -1.92 7.30 -1.53
CA ASN A 284 -0.77 8.04 -2.02
C ASN A 284 -0.08 8.79 -0.89
N LEU A 285 -0.84 9.40 0.02
CA LEU A 285 -0.26 10.01 1.22
C LEU A 285 0.44 8.99 2.14
N ALA A 286 -0.06 7.75 2.21
CA ALA A 286 0.60 6.70 2.98
C ALA A 286 1.95 6.32 2.39
N VAL A 287 2.03 6.19 1.06
CA VAL A 287 3.28 5.92 0.33
C VAL A 287 4.26 7.06 0.57
N LEU A 288 3.85 8.31 0.37
CA LEU A 288 4.72 9.48 0.64
C LEU A 288 5.18 9.55 2.09
N TYR A 289 4.34 9.17 3.07
CA TYR A 289 4.78 9.11 4.46
C TYR A 289 5.73 7.95 4.74
N GLU A 290 5.59 6.83 4.05
CA GLU A 290 6.52 5.71 4.17
C GLU A 290 7.89 6.08 3.59
N ASP A 291 7.92 6.66 2.38
CA ASP A 291 9.14 7.19 1.75
C ASP A 291 9.85 8.23 2.62
N ALA A 292 9.08 9.09 3.32
CA ALA A 292 9.61 10.07 4.26
C ALA A 292 10.02 9.47 5.64
N GLY A 293 9.96 8.15 5.83
CA GLY A 293 10.26 7.47 7.09
C GLY A 293 9.24 7.72 8.22
N LYS A 294 8.10 8.34 7.91
CA LYS A 294 7.01 8.69 8.85
C LYS A 294 6.02 7.53 8.97
N TYR A 295 6.53 6.35 9.31
CA TYR A 295 5.76 5.10 9.29
C TYR A 295 4.47 5.13 10.10
N ASP A 296 4.44 5.81 11.25
CA ASP A 296 3.21 5.94 12.05
C ASP A 296 2.09 6.69 11.32
N LYS A 297 2.45 7.70 10.52
CA LYS A 297 1.49 8.45 9.71
C LYS A 297 1.02 7.62 8.52
N ALA A 298 1.93 6.86 7.90
CA ALA A 298 1.61 5.91 6.83
C ALA A 298 0.61 4.84 7.32
N THR A 299 0.93 4.15 8.42
CA THR A 299 0.04 3.18 9.08
C THR A 299 -1.32 3.79 9.42
N ASN A 300 -1.38 5.03 9.90
CA ASN A 300 -2.66 5.69 10.18
C ASN A 300 -3.52 5.86 8.92
N CYS A 301 -2.91 6.31 7.81
CA CYS A 301 -3.62 6.48 6.53
C CYS A 301 -4.16 5.14 6.00
N LEU A 302 -3.35 4.09 6.06
CA LEU A 302 -3.72 2.75 5.59
C LEU A 302 -4.80 2.12 6.47
N ASN A 303 -4.72 2.26 7.79
CA ASN A 303 -5.76 1.79 8.70
C ASN A 303 -7.10 2.49 8.46
N ARG A 304 -7.10 3.80 8.18
CA ARG A 304 -8.31 4.54 7.83
C ARG A 304 -8.94 4.01 6.53
N LEU A 305 -8.11 3.76 5.52
CA LEU A 305 -8.56 3.19 4.25
C LEU A 305 -9.11 1.78 4.44
N LEU A 306 -8.41 0.90 5.17
CA LEU A 306 -8.83 -0.48 5.42
C LEU A 306 -10.06 -0.59 6.33
N ALA A 307 -10.28 0.34 7.24
CA ALA A 307 -11.52 0.40 8.04
C ALA A 307 -12.75 0.60 7.14
N CYS A 308 -12.62 1.41 6.09
CA CYS A 308 -13.67 1.67 5.12
C CYS A 308 -13.75 0.54 4.08
N HIS A 309 -12.61 0.13 3.54
CA HIS A 309 -12.48 -0.86 2.46
C HIS A 309 -11.58 -2.03 2.91
N PRO A 310 -12.08 -2.97 3.75
CA PRO A 310 -11.26 -4.07 4.28
C PRO A 310 -10.70 -5.01 3.20
N GLY A 311 -11.27 -4.98 1.99
CA GLY A 311 -10.81 -5.76 0.83
C GLY A 311 -9.77 -5.06 -0.04
N HIS A 312 -9.34 -3.83 0.28
CA HIS A 312 -8.47 -3.05 -0.61
C HIS A 312 -7.06 -3.65 -0.73
N ALA A 313 -6.79 -4.34 -1.84
CA ALA A 313 -5.56 -5.11 -2.06
C ALA A 313 -4.28 -4.27 -1.90
N ARG A 314 -4.17 -3.13 -2.61
CA ARG A 314 -3.00 -2.24 -2.51
C ARG A 314 -2.76 -1.72 -1.09
N ALA A 315 -3.82 -1.32 -0.37
CA ALA A 315 -3.70 -0.83 0.99
C ALA A 315 -3.19 -1.92 1.96
N LYS A 316 -3.61 -3.18 1.79
CA LYS A 316 -3.06 -4.30 2.57
C LYS A 316 -1.59 -4.55 2.28
N LEU A 317 -1.19 -4.45 1.01
CA LEU A 317 0.20 -4.62 0.60
C LEU A 317 1.08 -3.54 1.25
N PHE A 318 0.78 -2.26 1.02
CA PHE A 318 1.54 -1.16 1.63
C PHE A 318 1.50 -1.18 3.16
N HIS A 319 0.44 -1.69 3.78
CA HIS A 319 0.41 -1.81 5.25
C HIS A 319 1.45 -2.81 5.75
N LYS A 320 1.60 -3.95 5.06
CA LYS A 320 2.65 -4.92 5.39
C LYS A 320 4.04 -4.33 5.15
N ASP A 321 4.22 -3.58 4.08
CA ASP A 321 5.50 -2.94 3.76
C ASP A 321 5.88 -1.92 4.84
N VAL A 322 4.96 -1.05 5.25
CA VAL A 322 5.16 -0.11 6.36
C VAL A 322 5.49 -0.83 7.68
N ASP A 323 4.80 -1.93 7.99
CA ASP A 323 5.07 -2.72 9.20
C ASP A 323 6.45 -3.39 9.15
N ALA A 324 6.85 -3.92 8.00
CA ALA A 324 8.19 -4.45 7.78
C ALA A 324 9.26 -3.36 7.95
N SER A 325 9.03 -2.18 7.39
CA SER A 325 9.91 -1.01 7.53
C SER A 325 10.02 -0.51 8.97
N LYS A 326 8.96 -0.63 9.78
CA LYS A 326 9.02 -0.37 11.24
C LYS A 326 9.84 -1.41 12.01
N THR A 327 9.84 -2.65 11.54
CA THR A 327 10.45 -3.80 12.22
C THR A 327 11.89 -4.07 11.75
N MET A 328 12.40 -3.32 10.76
CA MET A 328 13.81 -3.33 10.35
C MET A 328 14.74 -2.64 11.38
N PHE A 329 14.67 -3.08 12.63
CA PHE A 329 15.71 -2.81 13.62
C PHE A 329 16.93 -3.69 13.31
N TYR A 330 18.00 -3.10 12.78
CA TYR A 330 19.34 -3.49 13.20
C TYR A 330 19.48 -3.05 14.66
N ASP A 331 19.12 -3.91 15.60
CA ASP A 331 19.54 -3.73 16.98
C ASP A 331 21.05 -3.97 17.02
N GLU A 332 21.84 -2.89 16.88
CA GLU A 332 23.30 -2.96 16.97
C GLU A 332 23.75 -3.65 18.25
N ASP A 333 23.01 -3.51 19.36
CA ASP A 333 23.32 -4.19 20.61
C ASP A 333 23.02 -5.68 20.55
N GLN A 334 21.92 -6.10 19.92
CA GLN A 334 21.62 -7.52 19.71
C GLN A 334 22.62 -8.17 18.75
N ALA A 335 22.94 -7.52 17.62
CA ALA A 335 23.95 -7.98 16.68
C ALA A 335 25.34 -8.03 17.32
N ARG A 336 25.72 -7.02 18.12
CA ARG A 336 26.99 -6.99 18.87
C ARG A 336 27.03 -8.05 19.97
N ARG A 337 25.91 -8.34 20.64
CA ARG A 337 25.79 -9.43 21.63
C ARG A 337 25.93 -10.80 20.96
N ILE A 338 25.29 -11.01 19.81
CA ILE A 338 25.42 -12.25 19.02
C ILE A 338 26.86 -12.42 18.53
N ALA A 339 27.46 -11.37 17.95
CA ALA A 339 28.84 -11.39 17.47
C ALA A 339 29.84 -11.63 18.62
N LYS A 340 29.68 -10.96 19.76
CA LYS A 340 30.52 -11.16 20.95
C LYS A 340 30.39 -12.57 21.51
N ARG A 341 29.19 -13.13 21.51
CA ARG A 341 28.93 -14.51 21.97
C ARG A 341 29.52 -15.55 21.01
N ASN A 342 29.34 -15.38 19.71
CA ASN A 342 29.90 -16.28 18.70
C ASN A 342 31.43 -16.25 18.75
N ALA A 343 32.04 -15.07 18.92
CA ALA A 343 33.48 -14.94 19.12
C ALA A 343 34.00 -15.68 20.36
N VAL A 344 33.19 -15.82 21.42
CA VAL A 344 33.55 -16.63 22.60
C VAL A 344 33.47 -18.13 22.30
N LEU A 345 32.49 -18.56 21.50
CA LEU A 345 32.34 -19.97 21.12
C LEU A 345 33.46 -20.41 20.16
N ASP A 346 34.01 -19.51 19.36
CA ASP A 346 35.12 -19.78 18.43
C ASP A 346 36.50 -19.86 19.13
N ILE A 347 36.59 -19.55 20.42
CA ILE A 347 37.87 -19.61 21.16
C ILE A 347 38.37 -21.06 21.19
N PRO A 348 39.61 -21.33 20.75
CA PRO A 348 40.20 -22.65 20.82
C PRO A 348 40.34 -23.16 22.26
N VAL A 349 40.04 -24.44 22.50
CA VAL A 349 40.25 -25.06 23.82
C VAL A 349 41.74 -25.13 24.22
N THR A 350 42.65 -24.92 23.27
CA THR A 350 44.10 -24.87 23.51
C THR A 350 44.57 -23.64 24.25
N ASP A 351 43.79 -22.55 24.20
CA ASP A 351 44.12 -21.26 24.84
C ASP A 351 43.94 -21.31 26.36
N PHE A 352 43.40 -22.41 26.88
CA PHE A 352 43.16 -22.62 28.30
C PHE A 352 44.22 -23.53 28.94
N GLU A 353 44.54 -23.22 30.20
CA GLU A 353 45.42 -23.99 31.07
C GLU A 353 44.73 -25.25 31.58
N LEU A 354 44.51 -26.19 30.66
CA LEU A 354 44.01 -27.53 30.96
C LEU A 354 45.17 -28.48 31.21
N SER A 355 44.95 -29.50 32.04
CA SER A 355 45.93 -30.58 32.20
C SER A 355 46.28 -31.22 30.85
N VAL A 356 47.52 -31.72 30.74
CA VAL A 356 47.99 -32.44 29.54
C VAL A 356 47.04 -33.60 29.19
N ARG A 357 46.44 -34.22 30.21
CA ARG A 357 45.43 -35.28 30.06
C ARG A 357 44.14 -34.76 29.43
N ALA A 358 43.57 -33.69 29.96
CA ALA A 358 42.33 -33.10 29.42
C ALA A 358 42.50 -32.65 27.97
N ARG A 359 43.60 -31.95 27.65
CA ARG A 359 43.90 -31.46 26.29
C ARG A 359 44.07 -32.60 25.27
N ASN A 360 44.77 -33.68 25.66
CA ASN A 360 44.94 -34.84 24.80
C ASN A 360 43.64 -35.63 24.58
N CYS A 361 42.73 -35.63 25.55
CA CYS A 361 41.42 -36.26 25.40
C CYS A 361 40.52 -35.42 24.47
N LEU A 362 40.42 -34.10 24.67
CA LEU A 362 39.63 -33.20 23.84
C LEU A 362 40.06 -33.24 22.37
N LYS A 363 41.38 -33.21 22.11
CA LYS A 363 41.93 -33.34 20.76
C LYS A 363 41.56 -34.66 20.08
N LYS A 364 41.54 -35.77 20.83
CA LYS A 364 41.15 -37.09 20.30
C LYS A 364 39.63 -37.23 20.08
N MET A 365 38.83 -36.49 20.85
CA MET A 365 37.38 -36.36 20.68
C MET A 365 37.00 -35.38 19.55
N ASN A 366 37.99 -34.79 18.87
CA ASN A 366 37.79 -33.77 17.82
C ASN A 366 37.11 -32.50 18.33
N ILE A 367 37.29 -32.17 19.62
CA ILE A 367 36.77 -30.96 20.26
C ILE A 367 37.87 -29.90 20.21
N HIS A 368 37.71 -28.88 19.37
CA HIS A 368 38.73 -27.86 19.13
C HIS A 368 38.34 -26.49 19.68
N THR A 369 37.04 -26.20 19.79
CA THR A 369 36.51 -24.91 20.24
C THR A 369 35.60 -25.04 21.46
N LEU A 370 35.35 -23.93 22.16
CA LEU A 370 34.33 -23.89 23.21
C LEU A 370 32.93 -24.22 22.67
N GLY A 371 32.62 -23.84 21.43
CA GLY A 371 31.38 -24.18 20.75
C GLY A 371 31.17 -25.68 20.57
N ASP A 372 32.24 -26.44 20.31
CA ASP A 372 32.19 -27.91 20.22
C ASP A 372 31.97 -28.53 21.60
N LEU A 373 32.64 -27.99 22.62
CA LEU A 373 32.60 -28.51 23.98
C LEU A 373 31.21 -28.35 24.63
N VAL A 374 30.53 -27.23 24.38
CA VAL A 374 29.17 -26.96 24.89
C VAL A 374 28.10 -27.88 24.25
N LYS A 375 28.41 -28.50 23.11
CA LYS A 375 27.56 -29.53 22.46
C LYS A 375 27.79 -30.94 23.01
N THR A 376 28.80 -31.14 23.86
CA THR A 376 29.08 -32.44 24.46
C THR A 376 28.53 -32.51 25.89
N THR A 377 28.07 -33.69 26.27
CA THR A 377 27.56 -33.95 27.62
C THR A 377 28.64 -34.49 28.54
N GLU A 378 28.41 -34.36 29.85
CA GLU A 378 29.33 -34.89 30.87
C GLU A 378 29.50 -36.42 30.77
N ALA A 379 28.41 -37.12 30.41
CA ALA A 379 28.40 -38.56 30.24
C ALA A 379 29.26 -39.01 29.05
N GLU A 380 29.26 -38.25 27.95
CA GLU A 380 30.10 -38.52 26.77
C GLU A 380 31.59 -38.29 27.07
N LEU A 381 31.91 -37.25 27.84
CA LEU A 381 33.28 -36.98 28.26
C LEU A 381 33.79 -38.08 29.20
N LEU A 382 33.01 -38.46 30.22
CA LEU A 382 33.37 -39.53 31.17
C LEU A 382 33.40 -40.93 30.55
N GLY A 383 32.61 -41.18 29.51
CA GLY A 383 32.60 -42.45 28.78
C GLY A 383 33.86 -42.70 27.95
N TYR A 384 34.70 -41.68 27.75
CA TYR A 384 35.87 -41.79 26.90
C TYR A 384 37.10 -42.36 27.61
N LYS A 385 37.82 -43.24 26.92
CA LYS A 385 38.94 -44.00 27.47
C LYS A 385 40.04 -43.06 27.96
N ASN A 386 40.38 -43.15 29.25
CA ASN A 386 41.36 -42.32 29.95
C ASN A 386 40.92 -40.87 30.24
N PHE A 387 39.64 -40.52 30.08
CA PHE A 387 39.09 -39.30 30.69
C PHE A 387 38.75 -39.57 32.17
N GLY A 388 38.88 -38.58 33.06
CA GLY A 388 38.70 -38.79 34.50
C GLY A 388 38.04 -37.61 35.18
N GLU A 389 37.56 -37.82 36.41
CA GLU A 389 36.78 -36.82 37.17
C GLU A 389 37.54 -35.49 37.37
N THR A 390 38.86 -35.54 37.56
CA THR A 390 39.70 -34.34 37.68
C THR A 390 39.69 -33.52 36.38
N SER A 391 39.79 -34.17 35.21
CA SER A 391 39.73 -33.49 33.91
C SER A 391 38.32 -32.96 33.61
N LEU A 392 37.27 -33.65 34.09
CA LEU A 392 35.91 -33.14 33.99
C LEU A 392 35.74 -31.86 34.81
N LYS A 393 36.26 -31.85 36.05
CA LYS A 393 36.19 -30.69 36.94
C LYS A 393 36.93 -29.49 36.34
N GLU A 394 38.13 -29.67 35.82
CA GLU A 394 38.90 -28.63 35.10
C GLU A 394 38.09 -28.01 33.94
N ILE A 395 37.41 -28.85 33.15
CA ILE A 395 36.58 -28.40 32.03
C ILE A 395 35.35 -27.62 32.51
N LYS A 396 34.68 -28.09 33.56
CA LYS A 396 33.52 -27.41 34.15
C LYS A 396 33.91 -26.05 34.74
N ASP A 397 35.02 -25.99 35.46
CA ASP A 397 35.51 -24.76 36.08
C ASP A 397 35.86 -23.72 34.99
N MET A 398 36.49 -24.16 33.89
CA MET A 398 36.80 -23.33 32.74
C MET A 398 35.54 -22.78 32.04
N LEU A 399 34.54 -23.63 31.78
CA LEU A 399 33.28 -23.21 31.15
C LEU A 399 32.49 -22.24 32.06
N THR A 400 32.45 -22.53 33.36
CA THR A 400 31.76 -21.71 34.36
C THR A 400 32.39 -20.31 34.45
N ALA A 401 33.72 -20.19 34.35
CA ALA A 401 34.41 -18.90 34.32
C ALA A 401 34.03 -18.02 33.11
N ARG A 402 33.46 -18.61 32.05
CA ARG A 402 32.95 -17.91 30.85
C ARG A 402 31.41 -17.83 30.80
N GLY A 403 30.73 -18.32 31.84
CA GLY A 403 29.27 -18.37 31.90
C GLY A 403 28.63 -19.42 30.96
N LEU A 404 29.37 -20.47 30.61
CA LEU A 404 28.91 -21.59 29.77
C LEU A 404 28.80 -22.88 30.59
N ARG A 405 28.00 -23.85 30.13
CA ARG A 405 27.90 -25.19 30.73
C ARG A 405 27.99 -26.31 29.67
N LEU A 406 28.39 -27.50 30.10
CA LEU A 406 28.37 -28.70 29.24
C LEU A 406 26.92 -29.06 28.88
N GLY A 407 26.68 -29.48 27.64
CA GLY A 407 25.36 -29.84 27.13
C GLY A 407 24.38 -28.67 26.90
N GLN A 408 24.77 -27.42 27.18
CA GLN A 408 23.88 -26.25 27.04
C GLN A 408 23.30 -26.11 25.61
N ALA A 409 24.11 -26.44 24.60
CA ALA A 409 23.69 -26.34 23.20
C ALA A 409 22.71 -27.45 22.76
N LEU A 410 22.64 -28.55 23.51
CA LEU A 410 21.70 -29.65 23.27
C LEU A 410 20.34 -29.40 23.92
N GLU A 411 20.31 -28.71 25.07
CA GLU A 411 19.09 -28.37 25.82
C GLU A 411 18.35 -27.16 25.23
N GLU A 412 19.11 -26.20 24.70
CA GLU A 412 18.59 -24.92 24.19
C GLU A 412 18.90 -24.73 22.70
N PRO A 413 18.52 -25.65 21.78
CA PRO A 413 18.95 -25.60 20.38
C PRO A 413 18.57 -24.30 19.66
N ALA A 414 17.44 -23.67 20.06
CA ALA A 414 17.00 -22.38 19.54
C ALA A 414 17.94 -21.20 19.88
N LEU A 415 18.77 -21.32 20.92
CA LEU A 415 19.73 -20.29 21.34
C LEU A 415 21.12 -20.47 20.74
N PHE A 416 21.42 -21.67 20.19
CA PHE A 416 22.71 -22.07 19.60
C PHE A 416 22.64 -22.39 18.12
N GLN A 417 21.47 -22.25 17.49
CA GLN A 417 21.35 -22.19 16.04
C GLN A 417 22.24 -21.07 15.51
N THR A 418 23.31 -21.46 14.83
CA THR A 418 24.01 -20.63 13.86
C THR A 418 23.24 -20.63 12.54
N ASP A 419 21.92 -20.50 12.64
CA ASP A 419 21.12 -20.20 11.46
C ASP A 419 21.43 -18.74 11.09
N ARG A 420 22.54 -18.55 10.35
CA ARG A 420 22.34 -17.88 9.07
C ARG A 420 21.16 -18.61 8.46
N PRO A 421 20.06 -17.97 8.08
CA PRO A 421 19.01 -18.66 7.37
C PRO A 421 19.67 -19.29 6.12
N ALA A 422 20.02 -20.56 6.24
CA ALA A 422 20.27 -21.43 5.13
C ALA A 422 18.87 -21.61 4.57
N VAL A 423 18.53 -20.75 3.62
CA VAL A 423 17.45 -21.02 2.71
C VAL A 423 17.84 -22.36 2.08
N THR A 424 17.26 -23.42 2.61
CA THR A 424 17.30 -24.75 2.03
C THR A 424 16.41 -24.69 0.81
N MET A 425 16.93 -24.09 -0.26
CA MET A 425 16.38 -24.30 -1.57
C MET A 425 16.81 -25.69 -2.01
N ALA A 426 15.82 -26.56 -2.23
CA ALA A 426 16.01 -27.74 -3.06
C ALA A 426 16.71 -27.32 -4.36
N PRO A 427 17.61 -28.13 -4.93
CA PRO A 427 18.27 -27.77 -6.18
C PRO A 427 17.24 -27.87 -7.30
N ALA A 428 16.53 -26.78 -7.55
CA ALA A 428 15.83 -26.58 -8.80
C ALA A 428 16.90 -26.46 -9.88
N ARG A 429 17.15 -27.58 -10.57
CA ARG A 429 17.90 -27.57 -11.83
C ARG A 429 17.18 -26.62 -12.78
N ASN A 430 17.69 -25.41 -12.94
CA ASN A 430 17.13 -24.46 -13.87
C ASN A 430 18.18 -24.15 -14.94
N GLU A 431 18.16 -24.94 -16.01
CA GLU A 431 18.76 -24.53 -17.27
C GLU A 431 17.99 -23.29 -17.77
N GLY A 432 18.68 -22.16 -17.93
CA GLY A 432 18.11 -20.94 -18.52
C GLY A 432 17.88 -19.74 -17.59
N VAL A 433 18.17 -19.83 -16.29
CA VAL A 433 17.94 -18.72 -15.32
C VAL A 433 18.61 -17.41 -15.73
N LEU A 434 19.83 -17.49 -16.29
CA LEU A 434 20.57 -16.30 -16.73
C LEU A 434 19.87 -15.58 -17.90
N ALA A 435 19.07 -16.30 -18.69
CA ALA A 435 18.31 -15.75 -19.82
C ALA A 435 16.92 -15.26 -19.42
N THR A 436 16.49 -15.45 -18.17
CA THR A 436 15.19 -14.98 -17.67
C THR A 436 15.10 -13.46 -17.80
N PRO A 437 14.14 -12.91 -18.56
CA PRO A 437 13.92 -11.48 -18.67
C PRO A 437 13.52 -10.85 -17.34
N ILE A 438 14.04 -9.66 -17.03
CA ILE A 438 13.69 -8.90 -15.81
C ILE A 438 12.19 -8.58 -15.75
N GLU A 439 11.50 -8.50 -16.89
CA GLU A 439 10.05 -8.31 -16.98
C GLU A 439 9.25 -9.45 -16.34
N GLN A 440 9.78 -10.67 -16.35
CA GLN A 440 9.17 -11.85 -15.74
C GLN A 440 9.43 -11.92 -14.23
N VAL A 441 10.24 -11.00 -13.68
CA VAL A 441 10.58 -10.92 -12.27
C VAL A 441 9.85 -9.73 -11.64
N GLU A 442 9.16 -9.99 -10.53
CA GLU A 442 8.36 -9.00 -9.84
C GLU A 442 9.23 -8.05 -9.00
N PHE A 443 9.70 -6.98 -9.63
CA PHE A 443 10.34 -5.85 -8.97
C PHE A 443 9.35 -4.70 -8.72
N SER A 444 9.58 -3.93 -7.66
CA SER A 444 8.97 -2.64 -7.40
C SER A 444 9.18 -1.70 -8.58
N VAL A 445 8.28 -0.73 -8.75
CA VAL A 445 8.35 0.26 -9.84
C VAL A 445 9.70 1.02 -9.79
N ARG A 446 10.23 1.27 -8.60
CA ARG A 446 11.52 1.94 -8.39
C ARG A 446 12.69 1.08 -8.83
N ALA A 447 12.77 -0.17 -8.37
CA ALA A 447 13.82 -1.09 -8.75
C ALA A 447 13.77 -1.35 -10.27
N ARG A 448 12.58 -1.62 -10.82
CA ARG A 448 12.39 -1.85 -12.26
C ARG A 448 12.88 -0.68 -13.12
N ARG A 449 12.48 0.56 -12.79
CA ARG A 449 12.93 1.76 -13.53
C ARG A 449 14.44 1.96 -13.50
N ALA A 450 15.08 1.68 -12.37
CA ALA A 450 16.53 1.78 -12.27
C ALA A 450 17.25 0.69 -13.06
N LEU A 451 16.74 -0.55 -13.03
CA LEU A 451 17.27 -1.67 -13.83
C LEU A 451 17.15 -1.39 -15.34
N GLU A 452 16.02 -0.84 -15.78
CA GLU A 452 15.82 -0.39 -17.16
C GLU A 452 16.80 0.71 -17.56
N THR A 453 17.01 1.70 -16.69
CA THR A 453 17.97 2.81 -16.91
C THR A 453 19.41 2.29 -17.06
N LEU A 454 19.75 1.23 -16.32
CA LEU A 454 21.04 0.55 -16.40
C LEU A 454 21.17 -0.41 -17.59
N GLY A 455 20.12 -0.56 -18.40
CA GLY A 455 20.10 -1.48 -19.53
C GLY A 455 20.12 -2.96 -19.14
N ILE A 456 19.73 -3.29 -17.91
CA ILE A 456 19.69 -4.65 -17.38
C ILE A 456 18.41 -5.32 -17.89
N ARG A 457 18.56 -6.33 -18.76
CA ARG A 457 17.42 -6.98 -19.43
C ARG A 457 17.15 -8.39 -18.93
N THR A 458 18.18 -9.06 -18.43
CA THR A 458 18.11 -10.43 -17.92
C THR A 458 18.61 -10.53 -16.49
N LEU A 459 18.23 -11.60 -15.79
CA LEU A 459 18.80 -11.91 -14.48
C LEU A 459 20.32 -12.13 -14.53
N GLY A 460 20.86 -12.60 -15.67
CA GLY A 460 22.30 -12.69 -15.87
C GLY A 460 23.00 -11.33 -15.91
N ASP A 461 22.41 -10.34 -16.60
CA ASP A 461 22.93 -8.97 -16.61
C ASP A 461 22.96 -8.37 -15.20
N LEU A 462 21.93 -8.69 -14.41
CA LEU A 462 21.76 -8.19 -13.04
C LEU A 462 22.76 -8.80 -12.07
N ALA A 463 22.97 -10.12 -12.15
CA ALA A 463 23.98 -10.82 -11.35
C ALA A 463 25.41 -10.37 -11.69
N GLY A 464 25.65 -9.91 -12.92
CA GLY A 464 26.93 -9.36 -13.37
C GLY A 464 27.28 -7.98 -12.79
N LYS A 465 26.34 -7.29 -12.13
CA LYS A 465 26.55 -5.98 -11.49
C LYS A 465 26.99 -6.12 -10.04
N SER A 466 27.76 -5.13 -9.58
CA SER A 466 28.08 -4.96 -8.17
C SER A 466 27.04 -4.10 -7.46
N GLU A 467 26.91 -4.26 -6.14
CA GLU A 467 26.01 -3.46 -5.33
C GLU A 467 26.31 -1.95 -5.42
N ALA A 468 27.59 -1.59 -5.54
CA ALA A 468 28.04 -0.22 -5.68
C ALA A 468 27.60 0.42 -7.01
N GLU A 469 27.59 -0.34 -8.11
CA GLU A 469 27.13 0.15 -9.41
C GLU A 469 25.62 0.43 -9.42
N LEU A 470 24.85 -0.37 -8.68
CA LEU A 470 23.42 -0.14 -8.53
C LEU A 470 23.14 1.07 -7.64
N LEU A 471 23.84 1.21 -6.51
CA LEU A 471 23.71 2.36 -5.61
C LEU A 471 24.19 3.68 -6.22
N ALA A 472 25.04 3.64 -7.25
CA ALA A 472 25.43 4.82 -8.00
C ALA A 472 24.31 5.39 -8.89
N CYS A 473 23.21 4.66 -9.10
CA CYS A 473 22.10 5.14 -9.90
C CYS A 473 21.25 6.18 -9.17
N LYS A 474 21.00 7.30 -9.85
CA LYS A 474 20.07 8.32 -9.39
C LYS A 474 18.69 7.69 -9.17
N ASN A 475 18.14 7.85 -7.97
CA ASN A 475 16.87 7.28 -7.49
C ASN A 475 16.87 5.77 -7.17
N PHE A 476 18.03 5.11 -7.16
CA PHE A 476 18.20 3.75 -6.61
C PHE A 476 18.70 3.82 -5.17
N GLY A 477 17.98 3.20 -4.24
CA GLY A 477 18.28 3.26 -2.81
C GLY A 477 18.50 1.89 -2.19
N GLN A 478 18.86 1.87 -0.90
CA GLN A 478 19.14 0.65 -0.15
C GLN A 478 17.96 -0.34 -0.14
N THR A 479 16.72 0.15 -0.13
CA THR A 479 15.50 -0.66 -0.21
C THR A 479 15.41 -1.43 -1.53
N SER A 480 15.68 -0.76 -2.66
CA SER A 480 15.72 -1.41 -3.98
C SER A 480 16.90 -2.38 -4.10
N LEU A 481 18.05 -2.08 -3.48
CA LEU A 481 19.17 -3.02 -3.44
C LEU A 481 18.82 -4.30 -2.68
N ASN A 482 18.18 -4.17 -1.52
CA ASN A 482 17.76 -5.33 -0.71
C ASN A 482 16.71 -6.17 -1.43
N GLU A 483 15.76 -5.52 -2.10
CA GLU A 483 14.77 -6.18 -2.96
C GLU A 483 15.45 -6.96 -4.09
N VAL A 484 16.38 -6.34 -4.81
CA VAL A 484 17.13 -7.01 -5.88
C VAL A 484 17.94 -8.18 -5.35
N ARG A 485 18.57 -8.04 -4.17
CA ARG A 485 19.31 -9.12 -3.49
C ARG A 485 18.39 -10.31 -3.14
N GLN A 486 17.22 -10.02 -2.58
CA GLN A 486 16.23 -11.03 -2.26
C GLN A 486 15.75 -11.76 -3.52
N ARG A 487 15.40 -11.02 -4.59
CA ARG A 487 14.97 -11.64 -5.85
C ARG A 487 16.07 -12.48 -6.49
N LEU A 488 17.31 -12.02 -6.56
CA LEU A 488 18.42 -12.84 -7.05
C LEU A 488 18.56 -14.15 -6.25
N SER A 489 18.41 -14.08 -4.92
CA SER A 489 18.48 -15.25 -4.06
C SER A 489 17.36 -16.28 -4.29
N GLU A 490 16.14 -15.82 -4.64
CA GLU A 490 15.01 -16.70 -5.02
C GLU A 490 15.30 -17.52 -6.28
N TYR A 491 16.21 -17.03 -7.14
CA TYR A 491 16.69 -17.73 -8.33
C TYR A 491 18.06 -18.39 -8.13
N GLY A 492 18.56 -18.46 -6.89
CA GLY A 492 19.85 -19.06 -6.56
C GLY A 492 21.07 -18.27 -7.06
N MET A 493 20.91 -16.97 -7.31
CA MET A 493 21.97 -16.07 -7.77
C MET A 493 22.36 -15.04 -6.71
N ALA A 494 23.54 -14.46 -6.86
CA ALA A 494 24.06 -13.36 -6.06
C ALA A 494 24.71 -12.31 -6.96
N PHE A 495 24.94 -11.11 -6.42
CA PHE A 495 25.72 -10.08 -7.11
C PHE A 495 27.16 -10.53 -7.31
N ARG A 496 27.81 -9.94 -8.31
CA ARG A 496 29.25 -10.07 -8.50
C ARG A 496 29.97 -9.49 -7.27
N GLU A 497 30.84 -10.30 -6.66
CA GLU A 497 31.70 -9.83 -5.57
C GLU A 497 32.64 -8.73 -6.09
N PRO A 498 32.88 -7.67 -5.31
CA PRO A 498 33.85 -6.65 -5.66
C PRO A 498 35.25 -7.27 -5.70
N ASN A 499 35.93 -7.14 -6.85
CA ASN A 499 37.34 -7.54 -7.00
C ASN A 499 38.27 -6.63 -6.19
#